data_AF-A0A3N5L3W9-F1
#
_entry.id   AF-A0A3N5L3W9-F1
#
_cell.length_a   1.000
_cell.length_b   1.000
_cell.length_c   1.000
_cell.angle_alpha   90.00
_cell.angle_beta   90.00
_cell.angle_gamma   90.00
#
_symmetry.space_group_name_H-M   'P 1'
#
loop_
_entity.id
_entity.type
_entity.pdbx_description
1 polymer ?
#
loop_
_entity_poly.entity_id
_entity_poly.type
_entity_poly.pdbx_seq_one_letter_code
_entity_poly.pdbx_strand_id
1 'polypeptide(L)'
;MLLSADLLPFNLESFQGRFVPANQSAAPSDREGRWFLIQDQSIFLLERRAGADRIPLGAIPEAFLGKVESIVHFGQYLGVPCWAGSVEAGVESPAGFVREKLAPGQIALSDDLLSLCGLAQQATYWEATSWHCPRCGKQTVAIKGERGKRCLRCKYDHYPHLHPAVIVLIRDGDRVLLTRKSFWAKNRYGLVAGFVDIGESLEAAARREIREEVGV
;
A
#
# COMPACT_ATOMS: atom_id res chain seq x y z
N MET A 1 -5.03 21.80 18.29
CA MET A 1 -5.84 21.30 17.16
C MET A 1 -5.13 20.06 16.65
N LEU A 2 -5.70 18.87 16.86
CA LEU A 2 -5.16 17.63 16.29
C LEU A 2 -5.21 17.78 14.77
N LEU A 3 -4.11 17.50 14.07
CA LEU A 3 -4.15 17.35 12.62
C LEU A 3 -5.24 16.32 12.29
N SER A 4 -6.14 16.64 11.36
CA SER A 4 -7.17 15.69 10.94
C SER A 4 -6.51 14.44 10.37
N ALA A 5 -7.06 13.26 10.64
CA ALA A 5 -6.58 12.00 10.08
C ALA A 5 -6.62 11.99 8.54
N ASP A 6 -7.41 12.89 7.96
CA ASP A 6 -7.61 13.12 6.54
C ASP A 6 -6.31 13.43 5.78
N LEU A 7 -5.30 13.97 6.48
CA LEU A 7 -4.01 14.33 5.89
C LEU A 7 -2.91 13.30 6.14
N LEU A 8 -3.19 12.23 6.87
CA LEU A 8 -2.21 11.17 7.08
C LEU A 8 -1.97 10.38 5.79
N PRO A 9 -0.74 9.89 5.56
CA PRO A 9 -0.46 8.98 4.46
C PRO A 9 -1.28 7.70 4.60
N PHE A 10 -1.42 6.97 3.49
CA PHE A 10 -2.28 5.79 3.33
C PHE A 10 -3.79 6.07 3.41
N ASN A 11 -4.20 7.31 3.13
CA ASN A 11 -5.59 7.74 3.01
C ASN A 11 -5.89 8.24 1.58
N LEU A 12 -7.10 7.99 1.08
CA LEU A 12 -7.56 8.57 -0.19
C LEU A 12 -7.75 10.09 -0.11
N GLU A 13 -8.12 10.63 1.06
CA GLU A 13 -8.30 12.07 1.25
C GLU A 13 -6.98 12.84 1.17
N SER A 14 -5.84 12.18 1.48
CA SER A 14 -4.51 12.80 1.33
C SER A 14 -4.19 13.17 -0.12
N PHE A 15 -4.90 12.58 -1.08
CA PHE A 15 -4.80 12.95 -2.49
C PHE A 15 -5.50 14.26 -2.84
N GLN A 16 -6.51 14.69 -2.09
CA GLN A 16 -7.30 15.89 -2.41
C GLN A 16 -7.80 15.88 -3.87
N GLY A 17 -8.29 14.74 -4.34
CA GLY A 17 -8.78 14.55 -5.71
C GLY A 17 -7.70 14.36 -6.78
N ARG A 18 -6.40 14.42 -6.43
CA ARG A 18 -5.29 14.20 -7.37
C ARG A 18 -5.15 12.75 -7.83
N PHE A 19 -5.74 11.79 -7.13
CA PHE A 19 -5.73 10.37 -7.49
C PHE A 19 -7.13 9.84 -7.78
N VAL A 20 -7.28 9.11 -8.89
CA VAL A 20 -8.53 8.45 -9.30
C VAL A 20 -8.29 6.93 -9.42
N PRO A 21 -8.94 6.11 -8.60
CA PRO A 21 -8.83 4.64 -8.65
C PRO A 21 -9.24 4.01 -10.00
N ALA A 22 -8.50 2.97 -10.43
CA ALA A 22 -8.74 2.29 -11.71
C ALA A 22 -10.08 1.53 -11.83
N ASN A 23 -10.79 1.22 -10.74
CA ASN A 23 -12.14 0.66 -10.86
C ASN A 23 -13.13 1.62 -11.56
N GLN A 24 -12.74 2.88 -11.74
CA GLN A 24 -13.51 3.91 -12.45
C GLN A 24 -13.05 4.11 -13.90
N SER A 25 -11.99 3.43 -14.38
CA SER A 25 -11.40 3.66 -15.71
C SER A 25 -10.74 2.41 -16.28
N ALA A 26 -10.96 2.11 -17.57
CA ALA A 26 -10.23 1.04 -18.25
C ALA A 26 -8.71 1.29 -18.23
N ALA A 27 -7.91 0.22 -18.13
CA ALA A 27 -6.46 0.34 -18.22
C ALA A 27 -6.05 0.75 -19.65
N PRO A 28 -5.15 1.74 -19.80
CA PRO A 28 -4.55 2.07 -21.09
C PRO A 28 -3.85 0.86 -21.71
N SER A 29 -3.95 0.70 -23.03
CA SER A 29 -3.36 -0.44 -23.74
C SER A 29 -1.87 -0.29 -24.02
N ASP A 30 -1.37 0.94 -24.07
CA ASP A 30 0.04 1.29 -24.35
C ASP A 30 0.97 1.09 -23.15
N ARG A 31 0.41 1.00 -21.93
CA ARG A 31 1.15 0.93 -20.66
C ARG A 31 2.12 2.10 -20.46
N GLU A 32 1.77 3.26 -21.00
CA GLU A 32 2.45 4.52 -20.69
C GLU A 32 1.92 5.08 -19.36
N GLY A 33 2.81 5.61 -18.52
CA GLY A 33 2.41 6.21 -17.25
C GLY A 33 3.49 6.23 -16.18
N ARG A 34 3.07 6.38 -14.92
CA ARG A 34 3.94 6.34 -13.74
C ARG A 34 4.12 4.92 -13.25
N TRP A 35 5.37 4.49 -13.07
CA TRP A 35 5.72 3.12 -12.70
C TRP A 35 6.15 2.99 -11.24
N PHE A 36 5.33 2.28 -10.45
CA PHE A 36 5.58 1.90 -9.07
C PHE A 36 6.17 0.49 -9.03
N LEU A 37 7.50 0.42 -9.08
CA LEU A 37 8.24 -0.84 -9.12
C LEU A 37 8.61 -1.26 -7.70
N ILE A 38 8.04 -2.37 -7.24
CA ILE A 38 8.10 -2.81 -5.84
C ILE A 38 8.91 -4.09 -5.71
N GLN A 39 9.79 -4.16 -4.70
CA GLN A 39 10.51 -5.37 -4.31
C GLN A 39 10.71 -5.35 -2.79
N ASP A 40 10.34 -6.42 -2.07
CA ASP A 40 10.59 -6.57 -0.62
C ASP A 40 10.20 -5.33 0.21
N GLN A 41 8.97 -4.84 0.06
CA GLN A 41 8.45 -3.62 0.69
C GLN A 41 9.23 -2.32 0.37
N SER A 42 10.08 -2.36 -0.65
CA SER A 42 10.84 -1.22 -1.14
C SER A 42 10.32 -0.79 -2.51
N ILE A 43 10.59 0.45 -2.87
CA ILE A 43 10.27 1.01 -4.18
C ILE A 43 11.55 1.46 -4.88
N PHE A 44 11.62 1.23 -6.19
CA PHE A 44 12.67 1.80 -7.03
C PHE A 44 12.28 3.21 -7.46
N LEU A 45 13.15 4.18 -7.17
CA LEU A 45 12.96 5.59 -7.46
C LEU A 45 14.13 6.14 -8.26
N LEU A 46 13.87 7.12 -9.12
CA LEU A 46 14.92 7.85 -9.83
C LEU A 46 15.74 8.69 -8.84
N GLU A 47 17.05 8.57 -8.95
CA GLU A 47 18.01 9.37 -8.17
C GLU A 47 18.02 10.84 -8.63
N ARG A 48 18.43 11.74 -7.73
CA ARG A 48 18.61 13.18 -8.04
C ARG A 48 17.34 13.87 -8.57
N ARG A 49 16.17 13.34 -8.20
CA ARG A 49 14.84 13.91 -8.46
C ARG A 49 14.12 14.18 -7.13
N ALA A 50 13.02 14.93 -7.17
CA ALA A 50 12.21 15.24 -6.01
C ALA A 50 10.72 15.02 -6.28
N GLY A 51 9.94 14.79 -5.22
CA GLY A 51 8.50 14.59 -5.31
C GLY A 51 8.10 13.49 -6.30
N ALA A 52 7.07 13.76 -7.11
CA ALA A 52 6.52 12.81 -8.07
C ALA A 52 7.50 12.45 -9.21
N ASP A 53 8.50 13.29 -9.48
CA ASP A 53 9.49 13.05 -10.53
C ASP A 53 10.52 11.99 -10.15
N ARG A 54 10.50 11.55 -8.88
CA ARG A 54 11.23 10.34 -8.45
C ARG A 54 10.59 9.06 -9.00
N ILE A 55 9.32 9.09 -9.38
CA ILE A 55 8.61 7.93 -9.93
C ILE A 55 8.78 7.96 -11.45
N PRO A 56 9.33 6.90 -12.08
CA PRO A 56 9.53 6.85 -13.53
C PRO A 56 8.24 7.12 -14.28
N LEU A 57 8.33 7.92 -15.35
CA LEU A 57 7.24 8.31 -16.23
C LEU A 57 7.53 7.85 -17.66
N GLY A 58 6.55 7.24 -18.30
CA GLY A 58 6.60 6.75 -19.68
C GLY A 58 6.33 5.24 -19.75
N ALA A 59 6.97 4.56 -20.70
CA ALA A 59 7.03 3.10 -20.74
C ALA A 59 7.77 2.53 -19.51
N ILE A 60 7.62 1.23 -19.27
CA ILE A 60 8.40 0.54 -18.24
C ILE A 60 9.90 0.77 -18.51
N PRO A 61 10.70 1.16 -17.50
CA PRO A 61 12.11 1.44 -17.75
C PRO A 61 12.85 0.18 -18.21
N GLU A 62 13.71 0.32 -19.23
CA GLU A 62 14.37 -0.80 -19.91
C GLU A 62 15.10 -1.77 -18.96
N ALA A 63 15.70 -1.22 -17.89
CA ALA A 63 16.43 -2.00 -16.89
C ALA A 63 15.58 -3.07 -16.18
N PHE A 64 14.26 -2.90 -16.18
CA PHE A 64 13.28 -3.78 -15.55
C PHE A 64 12.50 -4.65 -16.56
N LEU A 65 12.74 -4.51 -17.87
CA LEU A 65 12.07 -5.33 -18.87
C LEU A 65 12.34 -6.82 -18.62
N GLY A 66 11.27 -7.61 -18.61
CA GLY A 66 11.35 -9.06 -18.36
C GLY A 66 11.66 -9.45 -16.91
N LYS A 67 11.66 -8.51 -15.96
CA LYS A 67 11.95 -8.74 -14.53
C LYS A 67 10.80 -8.32 -13.60
N VAL A 68 9.63 -8.03 -14.18
CA VAL A 68 8.49 -7.45 -13.47
C VAL A 68 7.26 -8.31 -13.72
N GLU A 69 6.69 -8.79 -12.64
CA GLU A 69 5.50 -9.61 -12.59
C GLU A 69 4.32 -8.84 -11.97
N SER A 70 3.13 -9.43 -12.02
CA SER A 70 1.93 -8.89 -11.35
C SER A 70 1.65 -7.42 -11.71
N ILE A 71 1.86 -7.07 -12.99
CA ILE A 71 1.69 -5.70 -13.49
C ILE A 71 0.21 -5.34 -13.48
N VAL A 72 -0.13 -4.25 -12.78
CA VAL A 72 -1.51 -3.80 -12.59
C VAL A 72 -1.62 -2.28 -12.75
N HIS A 73 -2.59 -1.83 -13.54
CA HIS A 73 -3.03 -0.43 -13.54
C HIS A 73 -3.94 -0.19 -12.34
N PHE A 74 -3.53 0.67 -11.41
CA PHE A 74 -4.25 0.84 -10.14
C PHE A 74 -4.97 2.21 -10.01
N GLY A 75 -4.69 3.16 -10.90
CA GLY A 75 -5.44 4.41 -11.00
C GLY A 75 -4.70 5.45 -11.83
N GLN A 76 -5.12 6.70 -11.73
CA GLN A 76 -4.45 7.85 -12.34
C GLN A 76 -4.05 8.85 -11.26
N TYR A 77 -2.84 9.39 -11.32
CA TYR A 77 -2.38 10.46 -10.43
C TYR A 77 -2.03 11.69 -11.27
N LEU A 78 -2.67 12.83 -10.96
CA LEU A 78 -2.58 14.07 -11.73
C LEU A 78 -2.89 13.86 -13.22
N GLY A 79 -3.89 13.02 -13.52
CA GLY A 79 -4.29 12.67 -14.89
C GLY A 79 -3.35 11.71 -15.62
N VAL A 80 -2.28 11.23 -14.97
CA VAL A 80 -1.34 10.27 -15.57
C VAL A 80 -1.65 8.86 -15.06
N PRO A 81 -1.78 7.84 -15.94
CA PRO A 81 -1.95 6.45 -15.53
C PRO A 81 -0.85 5.98 -14.58
N CYS A 82 -1.21 5.21 -13.56
CA CYS A 82 -0.29 4.63 -12.59
C CYS A 82 -0.30 3.10 -12.71
N TRP A 83 0.87 2.55 -12.98
CA TRP A 83 1.14 1.14 -13.08
C TRP A 83 1.97 0.70 -11.89
N ALA A 84 1.64 -0.44 -11.30
CA ALA A 84 2.44 -1.08 -10.28
C ALA A 84 2.90 -2.44 -10.78
N GLY A 85 4.10 -2.85 -10.38
CA GLY A 85 4.66 -4.15 -10.74
C GLY A 85 5.58 -4.69 -9.64
N SER A 86 5.55 -6.01 -9.45
CA SER A 86 6.44 -6.69 -8.54
C SER A 86 7.74 -7.03 -9.28
N VAL A 87 8.84 -6.41 -8.89
CA VAL A 87 10.17 -6.74 -9.40
C VAL A 87 10.63 -8.05 -8.77
N GLU A 88 11.19 -8.94 -9.57
CA GLU A 88 11.72 -10.23 -9.13
C GLU A 88 12.73 -10.08 -7.97
N ALA A 89 12.76 -11.08 -7.08
CA ALA A 89 13.68 -11.08 -5.95
C ALA A 89 15.15 -11.10 -6.41
N GLY A 90 16.01 -10.38 -5.70
CA GLY A 90 17.46 -10.33 -6.01
C GLY A 90 17.87 -9.37 -7.12
N VAL A 91 16.91 -8.73 -7.82
CA VAL A 91 17.23 -7.64 -8.75
C VAL A 91 17.84 -6.46 -7.97
N GLU A 92 19.08 -6.12 -8.27
CA GLU A 92 19.78 -4.96 -7.70
C GLU A 92 19.28 -3.65 -8.30
N SER A 93 19.59 -2.52 -7.65
CA SER A 93 19.21 -1.18 -8.16
C SER A 93 19.97 -0.86 -9.44
N PRO A 94 19.30 -0.66 -10.58
CA PRO A 94 19.97 -0.24 -11.81
C PRO A 94 20.58 1.15 -11.69
N ALA A 95 21.51 1.50 -12.58
CA ALA A 95 22.09 2.83 -12.65
C ALA A 95 20.99 3.91 -12.79
N GLY A 96 21.08 4.98 -11.99
CA GLY A 96 20.08 6.06 -11.96
C GLY A 96 18.86 5.77 -11.09
N PHE A 97 18.80 4.59 -10.45
CA PHE A 97 17.77 4.23 -9.50
C PHE A 97 18.33 4.00 -8.10
N VAL A 98 17.53 4.37 -7.10
CA VAL A 98 17.72 3.99 -5.70
C VAL A 98 16.54 3.14 -5.25
N ARG A 99 16.82 2.07 -4.51
CA ARG A 99 15.80 1.26 -3.85
C ARG A 99 15.63 1.74 -2.41
N GLU A 100 14.47 2.32 -2.11
CA GLU A 100 14.16 2.85 -0.77
C GLU A 100 13.06 2.04 -0.10
N LYS A 101 13.26 1.74 1.18
CA LYS A 101 12.26 1.02 1.97
C LYS A 101 11.07 1.95 2.26
N LEU A 102 9.86 1.44 2.07
CA LEU A 102 8.63 2.16 2.42
C LEU A 102 8.37 2.08 3.93
N ALA A 103 9.25 2.72 4.68
CA ALA A 103 9.21 2.80 6.14
C ALA A 103 9.16 4.26 6.59
N PRO A 104 8.37 4.58 7.64
CA PRO A 104 8.28 5.95 8.15
C PRO A 104 9.66 6.54 8.50
N GLY A 105 9.92 7.75 8.03
CA GLY A 105 11.16 8.48 8.28
C GLY A 105 12.39 7.98 7.51
N GLN A 106 12.26 6.99 6.62
CA GLN A 106 13.35 6.46 5.80
C GLN A 106 13.27 6.87 4.32
N ILE A 107 12.19 7.55 3.93
CA ILE A 107 11.90 7.92 2.56
C ILE A 107 11.44 9.38 2.47
N ALA A 108 12.01 10.12 1.52
CA ALA A 108 11.67 11.52 1.25
C ALA A 108 10.60 11.59 0.14
N LEU A 109 9.37 11.22 0.47
CA LEU A 109 8.17 11.38 -0.36
C LEU A 109 7.10 12.10 0.44
N SER A 110 6.24 12.86 -0.25
CA SER A 110 5.05 13.46 0.37
C SER A 110 4.02 12.40 0.73
N ASP A 111 3.11 12.73 1.66
CA ASP A 111 2.14 11.76 2.20
C ASP A 111 1.23 11.13 1.13
N ASP A 112 0.88 11.87 0.08
CA ASP A 112 0.15 11.34 -1.06
C ASP A 112 0.98 10.34 -1.88
N LEU A 113 2.25 10.63 -2.15
CA LEU A 113 3.12 9.68 -2.85
C LEU A 113 3.37 8.42 -2.02
N LEU A 114 3.47 8.55 -0.70
CA LEU A 114 3.51 7.41 0.22
C LEU A 114 2.20 6.61 0.19
N SER A 115 1.04 7.28 0.16
CA SER A 115 -0.26 6.63 -0.06
C SER A 115 -0.27 5.84 -1.38
N LEU A 116 0.24 6.40 -2.49
CA LEU A 116 0.31 5.68 -3.78
C LEU A 116 1.21 4.45 -3.69
N CYS A 117 2.36 4.55 -3.03
CA CYS A 117 3.24 3.42 -2.83
C CYS A 117 2.55 2.29 -2.05
N GLY A 118 1.81 2.61 -0.98
CA GLY A 118 1.01 1.62 -0.25
C GLY A 118 -0.09 0.99 -1.10
N LEU A 119 -0.81 1.80 -1.89
CA LEU A 119 -1.81 1.29 -2.84
C LEU A 119 -1.19 0.40 -3.92
N ALA A 120 -0.03 0.76 -4.44
CA ALA A 120 0.73 -0.03 -5.40
C ALA A 120 1.14 -1.38 -4.82
N GLN A 121 1.68 -1.41 -3.59
CA GLN A 121 2.00 -2.65 -2.86
C GLN A 121 0.77 -3.55 -2.68
N GLN A 122 -0.36 -2.97 -2.29
CA GLN A 122 -1.60 -3.74 -2.12
C GLN A 122 -2.11 -4.29 -3.46
N ALA A 123 -2.06 -3.48 -4.52
CA ALA A 123 -2.52 -3.87 -5.84
C ALA A 123 -1.67 -5.01 -6.43
N THR A 124 -0.33 -4.93 -6.33
CA THR A 124 0.57 -5.98 -6.81
C THR A 124 0.44 -7.24 -5.98
N TYR A 125 0.32 -7.12 -4.65
CA TYR A 125 0.05 -8.27 -3.77
C TYR A 125 -1.25 -8.98 -4.13
N TRP A 126 -2.33 -8.22 -4.34
CA TRP A 126 -3.60 -8.78 -4.78
C TRP A 126 -3.44 -9.49 -6.13
N GLU A 127 -2.80 -8.86 -7.11
CA GLU A 127 -2.64 -9.45 -8.45
C GLU A 127 -1.88 -10.78 -8.38
N ALA A 128 -0.79 -10.83 -7.59
CA ALA A 128 0.04 -12.02 -7.40
C ALA A 128 -0.67 -13.16 -6.66
N THR A 129 -1.54 -12.85 -5.69
CA THR A 129 -2.10 -13.86 -4.76
C THR A 129 -3.51 -14.33 -5.12
N SER A 130 -4.19 -13.65 -6.04
CA SER A 130 -5.61 -13.91 -6.37
C SER A 130 -5.85 -14.69 -7.66
N TRP A 131 -4.79 -15.12 -8.37
CA TRP A 131 -4.85 -15.84 -9.65
C TRP A 131 -5.56 -17.21 -9.58
N HIS A 132 -5.69 -17.81 -8.39
CA HIS A 132 -6.43 -19.05 -8.16
C HIS A 132 -7.56 -18.87 -7.15
N CYS A 133 -8.67 -19.58 -7.38
CA CYS A 133 -9.85 -19.54 -6.54
C CYS A 133 -9.59 -20.22 -5.19
N PRO A 134 -9.80 -19.55 -4.05
CA PRO A 134 -9.57 -20.15 -2.73
C PRO A 134 -10.53 -21.30 -2.41
N ARG A 135 -11.67 -21.40 -3.10
CA ARG A 135 -12.68 -22.45 -2.89
C ARG A 135 -12.39 -23.74 -3.66
N CYS A 136 -11.83 -23.66 -4.87
CA CYS A 136 -11.72 -24.83 -5.75
C CYS A 136 -10.39 -24.94 -6.53
N GLY A 137 -9.45 -24.02 -6.34
CA GLY A 137 -8.12 -24.04 -6.93
C GLY A 137 -8.05 -23.75 -8.44
N LYS A 138 -9.16 -23.42 -9.10
CA LYS A 138 -9.16 -23.04 -10.53
C LYS A 138 -8.85 -21.56 -10.73
N GLN A 139 -8.33 -21.23 -11.91
CA GLN A 139 -8.01 -19.86 -12.29
C GLN A 139 -9.22 -18.92 -12.15
N THR A 140 -8.93 -17.68 -11.80
CA THR A 140 -9.88 -16.58 -11.69
C THR A 140 -9.66 -15.57 -12.82
N VAL A 141 -10.67 -14.73 -13.09
CA VAL A 141 -10.59 -13.62 -14.04
C VAL A 141 -11.03 -12.33 -13.36
N ALA A 142 -10.51 -11.18 -13.81
CA ALA A 142 -10.93 -9.89 -13.28
C ALA A 142 -12.44 -9.64 -13.48
N ILE A 143 -13.09 -9.04 -12.49
CA ILE A 143 -14.48 -8.58 -12.58
C ILE A 143 -14.48 -7.19 -13.22
N LYS A 144 -15.29 -7.00 -14.26
CA LYS A 144 -15.35 -5.72 -14.97
C LYS A 144 -15.88 -4.61 -14.04
N GLY A 145 -15.11 -3.53 -13.91
CA GLY A 145 -15.50 -2.35 -13.12
C GLY A 145 -15.27 -2.49 -11.62
N GLU A 146 -14.69 -3.60 -11.16
CA GLU A 146 -14.48 -3.87 -9.74
C GLU A 146 -13.03 -4.30 -9.49
N ARG A 147 -12.52 -4.04 -8.28
CA ARG A 147 -11.25 -4.59 -7.81
C ARG A 147 -11.51 -5.99 -7.25
N GLY A 148 -11.95 -6.92 -8.08
CA GLY A 148 -12.28 -8.29 -7.68
C GLY A 148 -11.96 -9.30 -8.78
N LYS A 149 -11.90 -10.58 -8.41
CA LYS A 149 -11.71 -11.70 -9.34
C LYS A 149 -12.82 -12.74 -9.16
N ARG A 150 -13.30 -13.29 -10.28
CA ARG A 150 -14.35 -14.32 -10.35
C ARG A 150 -13.78 -15.65 -10.81
N CYS A 151 -14.14 -16.73 -10.13
CA CYS A 151 -13.84 -18.08 -10.59
C CYS A 151 -14.79 -18.50 -11.72
N LEU A 152 -14.25 -18.90 -12.88
CA LEU A 152 -15.09 -19.35 -14.00
C LEU A 152 -15.80 -20.69 -13.74
N ARG A 153 -15.26 -21.53 -12.85
CA ARG A 153 -15.82 -22.85 -12.50
C ARG A 153 -16.95 -22.76 -11.47
N CYS A 154 -16.64 -22.28 -10.25
CA CYS A 154 -17.60 -22.28 -9.15
C CYS A 154 -18.33 -20.94 -8.93
N LYS A 155 -18.05 -19.94 -9.78
CA LYS A 155 -18.65 -18.59 -9.75
C LYS A 155 -18.43 -17.82 -8.44
N TYR A 156 -17.46 -18.24 -7.63
CA TYR A 156 -17.06 -17.51 -6.43
C TYR A 156 -16.37 -16.20 -6.82
N ASP A 157 -16.85 -15.10 -6.24
CA ASP A 157 -16.25 -13.78 -6.34
C ASP A 157 -15.39 -13.52 -5.12
N HIS A 158 -14.21 -12.96 -5.36
CA HIS A 158 -13.19 -12.72 -4.36
C HIS A 158 -12.61 -11.32 -4.55
N TYR A 159 -12.47 -10.58 -3.45
CA TYR A 159 -11.99 -9.21 -3.40
C TYR A 159 -10.74 -9.09 -2.52
N PRO A 160 -9.91 -8.04 -2.70
CA PRO A 160 -8.77 -7.75 -1.85
C PRO A 160 -9.13 -7.77 -0.37
N HIS A 161 -8.29 -8.42 0.42
CA HIS A 161 -8.48 -8.50 1.86
C HIS A 161 -8.04 -7.19 2.52
N LEU A 162 -8.86 -6.70 3.43
CA LEU A 162 -8.52 -5.63 4.35
C LEU A 162 -8.52 -6.22 5.76
N HIS A 163 -7.49 -5.90 6.53
CA HIS A 163 -7.38 -6.27 7.94
C HIS A 163 -7.50 -4.99 8.76
N PRO A 164 -8.70 -4.66 9.29
CA PRO A 164 -8.89 -3.44 10.07
C PRO A 164 -8.00 -3.47 11.31
N ALA A 165 -7.42 -2.33 11.64
CA ALA A 165 -6.58 -2.15 12.81
C ALA A 165 -6.84 -0.79 13.44
N VAL A 166 -6.62 -0.71 14.74
CA VAL A 166 -6.69 0.53 15.52
C VAL A 166 -5.31 0.95 15.96
N ILE A 167 -5.09 2.25 16.08
CA ILE A 167 -3.92 2.85 16.71
C ILE A 167 -4.40 3.97 17.62
N VAL A 168 -3.99 3.94 18.89
CA VAL A 168 -4.65 4.75 19.94
C VAL A 168 -3.65 5.57 20.73
N LEU A 169 -3.89 6.89 20.78
CA LEU A 169 -3.18 7.80 21.68
C LEU A 169 -3.92 7.86 23.02
N ILE A 170 -3.35 7.26 24.06
CA ILE A 170 -3.88 7.34 25.43
C ILE A 170 -3.34 8.60 26.12
N ARG A 171 -4.23 9.39 26.71
CA ARG A 171 -3.90 10.62 27.43
C ARG A 171 -4.35 10.54 28.89
N ASP A 172 -3.52 11.08 29.78
CA ASP A 172 -3.82 11.28 31.19
C ASP A 172 -3.35 12.68 31.62
N GLY A 173 -4.27 13.63 31.62
CA GLY A 173 -3.96 15.06 31.71
C GLY A 173 -3.00 15.48 30.59
N ASP A 174 -1.84 16.01 30.99
CA ASP A 174 -0.77 16.44 30.07
C ASP A 174 0.20 15.32 29.68
N ARG A 175 -0.02 14.09 30.17
CA ARG A 175 0.82 12.92 29.87
C ARG A 175 0.21 12.07 28.77
N VAL A 176 1.07 11.41 28.00
CA VAL A 176 0.66 10.39 27.03
C VAL A 176 1.37 9.08 27.33
N LEU A 177 0.66 7.97 27.16
CA LEU A 177 1.26 6.64 27.29
C LEU A 177 1.87 6.24 25.94
N LEU A 178 3.13 5.81 25.98
CA LEU A 178 3.83 5.24 24.85
C LEU A 178 4.34 3.85 25.18
N THR A 179 4.22 2.92 24.23
CA THR A 179 4.71 1.55 24.36
C THR A 179 6.03 1.38 23.61
N ARG A 180 6.76 0.32 23.96
CA ARG A 180 8.00 -0.06 23.28
C ARG A 180 8.10 -1.57 23.24
N LYS A 181 8.40 -2.11 22.05
CA LYS A 181 8.74 -3.52 21.87
C LYS A 181 10.26 -3.71 22.00
N SER A 182 10.68 -4.85 22.57
CA SER A 182 12.09 -5.14 22.87
C SER A 182 13.00 -5.08 21.63
N PHE A 183 12.48 -5.47 20.47
CA PHE A 183 13.20 -5.49 19.20
C PHE A 183 13.28 -4.13 18.48
N TRP A 184 12.65 -3.06 19.01
CA TRP A 184 12.70 -1.74 18.38
C TRP A 184 14.04 -1.04 18.62
N ALA A 185 14.48 -0.22 17.67
CA ALA A 185 15.67 0.63 17.80
C ALA A 185 15.62 1.46 19.10
N LYS A 186 16.79 1.72 19.72
CA LYS A 186 16.86 2.48 20.98
C LYS A 186 16.12 3.82 20.86
N ASN A 187 15.41 4.21 21.92
CA ASN A 187 14.60 5.44 21.99
C ASN A 187 13.43 5.53 20.98
N ARG A 188 13.09 4.43 20.29
CA ARG A 188 11.83 4.32 19.54
C ARG A 188 10.69 3.90 20.45
N TYR A 189 9.62 4.67 20.39
CA TYR A 189 8.37 4.45 21.09
C TYR A 189 7.20 4.52 20.10
N GLY A 190 6.06 3.95 20.48
CA GLY A 190 4.87 3.88 19.63
C GLY A 190 3.61 4.02 20.45
N LEU A 191 2.49 4.10 19.74
CA LEU A 191 1.17 4.03 20.32
C LEU A 191 0.74 2.56 20.44
N VAL A 192 -0.25 2.30 21.30
CA VAL A 192 -0.92 0.99 21.33
C VAL A 192 -1.65 0.80 20.01
N ALA A 193 -1.47 -0.35 19.37
CA ALA A 193 -2.10 -0.67 18.10
C ALA A 193 -2.31 -2.17 17.95
N GLY A 194 -3.40 -2.56 17.29
CA GLY A 194 -3.68 -3.96 17.01
C GLY A 194 -4.85 -4.16 16.06
N PHE A 195 -5.06 -5.41 15.66
CA PHE A 195 -6.09 -5.78 14.70
C PHE A 195 -7.46 -5.84 15.36
N VAL A 196 -8.49 -5.58 14.57
CA VAL A 196 -9.90 -5.70 14.98
C VAL A 196 -10.35 -7.13 14.74
N ASP A 197 -10.95 -7.75 15.76
CA ASP A 197 -11.47 -9.11 15.67
C ASP A 197 -12.86 -9.19 15.01
N ILE A 198 -13.26 -10.41 14.61
CA ILE A 198 -14.57 -10.65 14.01
C ILE A 198 -15.68 -10.32 15.02
N GLY A 199 -16.57 -9.40 14.63
CA GLY A 199 -17.67 -8.95 15.49
C GLY A 199 -17.26 -7.87 16.50
N GLU A 200 -16.03 -7.37 16.43
CA GLU A 200 -15.51 -6.33 17.31
C GLU A 200 -15.68 -4.93 16.70
N SER A 201 -16.08 -3.95 17.51
CA SER A 201 -16.06 -2.54 17.08
C SER A 201 -14.65 -1.95 17.19
N LEU A 202 -14.37 -0.85 16.49
CA LEU A 202 -13.07 -0.17 16.61
C LEU A 202 -12.79 0.26 18.07
N GLU A 203 -13.81 0.73 18.78
CA GLU A 203 -13.70 1.13 20.18
C GLU A 203 -13.51 -0.08 21.13
N ALA A 204 -14.08 -1.23 20.79
CA ALA A 204 -13.86 -2.46 21.55
C ALA A 204 -12.43 -2.98 21.33
N ALA A 205 -11.95 -3.01 20.09
CA ALA A 205 -10.57 -3.36 19.74
C ALA A 205 -9.58 -2.44 20.46
N ALA A 206 -9.82 -1.13 20.43
CA ALA A 206 -9.00 -0.16 21.14
C ALA A 206 -8.91 -0.48 22.64
N ARG A 207 -10.03 -0.74 23.32
CA ARG A 207 -10.05 -1.08 24.75
C ARG A 207 -9.34 -2.41 25.05
N ARG A 208 -9.53 -3.42 24.21
CA ARG A 208 -8.89 -4.73 24.36
C ARG A 208 -7.37 -4.60 24.22
N GLU A 209 -6.89 -3.99 23.14
CA GLU A 209 -5.46 -3.80 22.87
C GLU A 209 -4.77 -3.00 23.97
N ILE A 210 -5.43 -1.97 24.51
CA ILE A 210 -4.90 -1.19 25.66
C ILE A 210 -4.75 -2.07 26.89
N ARG A 211 -5.79 -2.85 27.23
CA ARG A 211 -5.74 -3.75 28.39
C ARG A 211 -4.68 -4.84 28.23
N GLU A 212 -4.55 -5.41 27.04
CA GLU A 212 -3.60 -6.50 26.75
C GLU A 212 -2.14 -6.03 26.72
N GLU A 213 -1.84 -4.91 26.06
CA GLU A 213 -0.45 -4.44 25.93
C GLU A 213 0.06 -3.73 27.18
N VAL A 214 -0.78 -2.98 27.90
CA VAL A 214 -0.33 -2.11 29.01
C VAL A 214 -1.14 -2.19 30.30
N GLY A 215 -2.24 -2.93 30.32
CA GLY A 215 -2.96 -3.24 31.57
C GLY A 215 -3.73 -2.08 32.20
N VAL A 216 -4.01 -1.01 31.45
CA VAL A 216 -4.83 0.13 31.90
C VAL A 216 -6.27 0.08 31.40
#